data_AF-A0A955WXV9-F1
#
_entry.id   AF-A0A955WXV9-F1
#
_cell.length_a   1.000
_cell.length_b   1.000
_cell.length_c   1.000
_cell.angle_alpha   90.00
_cell.angle_beta   90.00
_cell.angle_gamma   90.00
#
_symmetry.space_group_name_H-M   'P 1'
#
loop_
_entity.id
_entity.type
_entity.pdbx_description
1 polymer ?
#
loop_
_entity_poly.entity_id
_entity_poly.type
_entity_poly.pdbx_seq_one_letter_code
_entity_poly.pdbx_strand_id
1 'polypeptide(L)'
;MPDYAKPLDRDARDSGKQAPGQLDQRGDAARAQANELLAAGAAPGAARDKLPEGVDLSSMALTFTLAKGISIDAGSATIQTKQDTQGRASVDKTGLWFDFSPGVFLDVPWPAGDMELDRVGWSFESGKPVVNLRKTGGGMDFTGKARDAFGEKLQGAMAGTAVAKQGYDPLADGDLAGTLKAVVGNVQGMGGQGGGGGEMKAGPEDIRDLGAEATVSLGKGFAQDGLRIAPGGALTVSVASKSTGKDIAQAKDGGAQAMAEAANLTRISFASDAFQVVDAAGAPVATLSRISVGRGGKVSIDEVSFPDGNAGAGWQAVAKALDQAAAKSGGAVKGGAQPTKAGVEAALSTAVQELLGTYATVIPGVDLRGIFGAGKG
;
A
#
# COMPACT_ATOMS: atom_id res chain seq x y z
N MET A 1 -33.28 -42.08 40.78
CA MET A 1 -32.23 -42.68 39.92
C MET A 1 -32.91 -43.50 38.85
N PRO A 2 -32.99 -43.05 37.59
CA PRO A 2 -33.54 -43.86 36.52
C PRO A 2 -32.47 -44.36 35.54
N ASP A 3 -32.63 -45.64 35.24
CA ASP A 3 -32.30 -46.46 34.08
C ASP A 3 -31.42 -45.93 32.93
N TYR A 4 -30.41 -46.74 32.64
CA TYR A 4 -29.74 -46.88 31.35
C TYR A 4 -30.59 -47.72 30.39
N ALA A 5 -30.85 -47.22 29.17
CA ALA A 5 -30.60 -47.94 27.90
C ALA A 5 -31.32 -47.28 26.71
N LYS A 6 -30.54 -46.80 25.73
CA LYS A 6 -30.56 -47.25 24.31
C LYS A 6 -29.53 -46.43 23.50
N PRO A 7 -28.62 -47.06 22.75
CA PRO A 7 -27.77 -46.37 21.78
C PRO A 7 -28.55 -46.11 20.50
N LEU A 8 -28.47 -44.89 19.98
CA LEU A 8 -28.96 -44.53 18.65
C LEU A 8 -27.95 -44.97 17.59
N ASP A 9 -28.47 -45.66 16.57
CA ASP A 9 -27.79 -46.05 15.34
C ASP A 9 -27.00 -44.89 14.72
N ARG A 10 -25.71 -45.13 14.49
CA ARG A 10 -24.87 -44.35 13.59
C ARG A 10 -24.77 -45.10 12.28
N ASP A 11 -25.66 -44.79 11.36
CA ASP A 11 -25.47 -45.12 9.96
C ASP A 11 -25.10 -43.89 9.13
N ALA A 12 -24.03 -44.08 8.35
CA ALA A 12 -23.67 -43.43 7.10
C ALA A 12 -23.57 -41.88 7.09
N ARG A 13 -22.44 -41.35 7.57
CA ARG A 13 -21.83 -40.17 6.92
C ARG A 13 -20.78 -40.66 5.93
N ASP A 14 -21.17 -40.60 4.66
CA ASP A 14 -20.31 -40.72 3.50
C ASP A 14 -19.27 -39.58 3.53
N SER A 15 -18.14 -39.84 4.18
CA SER A 15 -16.97 -38.97 4.12
C SER A 15 -16.28 -39.24 2.79
N GLY A 16 -16.65 -38.47 1.76
CA GLY A 16 -15.96 -38.45 0.49
C GLY A 16 -14.46 -38.23 0.72
N LYS A 17 -13.68 -39.31 0.64
CA LYS A 17 -12.22 -39.27 0.67
C LYS A 17 -11.76 -38.59 -0.61
N GLN A 18 -11.53 -37.28 -0.54
CA GLN A 18 -10.77 -36.59 -1.58
C GLN A 18 -9.35 -37.17 -1.57
N ALA A 19 -8.88 -37.57 -2.76
CA ALA A 19 -7.59 -38.20 -2.93
C ALA A 19 -6.46 -37.26 -2.48
N PRO A 20 -5.40 -37.77 -1.82
CA PRO A 20 -4.29 -36.97 -1.29
C PRO A 20 -3.54 -36.07 -2.29
N GLY A 21 -3.81 -36.17 -3.59
CA GLY A 21 -3.16 -35.37 -4.64
C GLY A 21 -3.90 -34.11 -5.10
N GLN A 22 -5.15 -33.87 -4.69
CA GLN A 22 -5.91 -32.67 -5.12
C GLN A 22 -5.66 -31.44 -4.24
N LEU A 23 -5.18 -31.61 -3.01
CA LEU A 23 -4.89 -30.51 -2.08
C LEU A 23 -3.54 -29.85 -2.41
N ASP A 24 -2.52 -30.63 -2.74
CA ASP A 24 -1.19 -30.12 -3.14
C ASP A 24 -1.28 -29.31 -4.44
N GLN A 25 -2.12 -29.72 -5.40
CA GLN A 25 -2.32 -29.00 -6.66
C GLN A 25 -2.94 -27.60 -6.49
N ARG A 26 -3.79 -27.40 -5.47
CA ARG A 26 -4.36 -26.08 -5.16
C ARG A 26 -3.35 -25.16 -4.49
N GLY A 27 -2.50 -25.71 -3.61
CA GLY A 27 -1.39 -24.99 -3.01
C GLY A 27 -0.35 -24.55 -4.04
N ASP A 28 0.01 -25.43 -4.96
CA ASP A 28 0.98 -25.12 -6.03
C ASP A 28 0.41 -24.17 -7.09
N ALA A 29 -0.89 -24.25 -7.40
CA ALA A 29 -1.56 -23.27 -8.25
C ALA A 29 -1.65 -21.89 -7.58
N ALA A 30 -1.94 -21.81 -6.27
CA ALA A 30 -1.93 -20.55 -5.52
C ALA A 30 -0.51 -19.95 -5.40
N ARG A 31 0.52 -20.79 -5.23
CA ARG A 31 1.94 -20.39 -5.22
C ARG A 31 2.40 -19.87 -6.59
N ALA A 32 2.08 -20.58 -7.67
CA ALA A 32 2.35 -20.14 -9.04
C ALA A 32 1.63 -18.82 -9.36
N GLN A 33 0.36 -18.69 -8.94
CA GLN A 33 -0.44 -17.48 -9.14
C GLN A 33 0.11 -16.27 -8.38
N ALA A 34 0.63 -16.46 -7.16
CA ALA A 34 1.31 -15.40 -6.40
C ALA A 34 2.67 -14.97 -7.01
N ASN A 35 3.43 -15.89 -7.61
CA ASN A 35 4.69 -15.58 -8.29
C ASN A 35 4.50 -14.83 -9.63
N GLU A 36 3.33 -14.99 -10.25
CA GLU A 36 2.96 -14.28 -11.49
C GLU A 36 2.28 -12.93 -11.21
N LEU A 37 1.52 -12.81 -10.12
CA LEU A 37 0.95 -11.55 -9.62
C LEU A 37 2.02 -10.46 -9.39
N LEU A 38 3.22 -10.85 -8.96
CA LEU A 38 4.37 -9.96 -8.77
C LEU A 38 5.12 -9.62 -10.08
N ALA A 39 5.00 -10.46 -11.11
CA ALA A 39 5.61 -10.23 -12.41
C ALA A 39 4.80 -9.27 -13.30
N ALA A 40 3.48 -9.18 -13.07
CA ALA A 40 2.58 -8.27 -13.77
C ALA A 40 2.63 -6.82 -13.22
N GLY A 41 3.12 -6.63 -11.99
CA GLY A 41 3.49 -5.31 -11.46
C GLY A 41 4.80 -4.86 -12.09
N ALA A 42 4.76 -3.81 -12.91
CA ALA A 42 5.92 -3.31 -13.65
C ALA A 42 7.19 -3.27 -12.77
N ALA A 43 8.26 -3.91 -13.25
CA ALA A 43 9.52 -4.05 -12.53
C ALA A 43 9.99 -2.69 -11.98
N PRO A 44 10.16 -2.52 -10.66
CA PRO A 44 10.60 -1.25 -10.07
C PRO A 44 11.99 -0.81 -10.55
N GLY A 45 12.86 -1.73 -11.00
CA GLY A 45 14.12 -1.39 -11.67
C GLY A 45 13.91 -0.59 -12.97
N ALA A 46 12.86 -0.92 -13.73
CA ALA A 46 12.45 -0.17 -14.92
C ALA A 46 11.67 1.13 -14.59
N ALA A 47 11.33 1.37 -13.32
CA ALA A 47 10.68 2.60 -12.88
C ALA A 47 11.68 3.74 -12.75
N ARG A 48 12.91 3.47 -12.28
CA ARG A 48 13.95 4.49 -12.11
C ARG A 48 14.30 5.17 -13.43
N ASP A 49 14.42 4.39 -14.50
CA ASP A 49 14.67 4.90 -15.87
C ASP A 49 13.47 5.65 -16.47
N LYS A 50 12.31 5.61 -15.80
CA LYS A 50 11.06 6.28 -16.21
C LYS A 50 10.66 7.42 -15.26
N LEU A 51 11.45 7.70 -14.23
CA LEU A 51 11.24 8.86 -13.39
C LEU A 51 11.59 10.14 -14.17
N PRO A 52 10.83 11.23 -13.99
CA PRO A 52 11.19 12.51 -14.57
C PRO A 52 12.58 12.96 -14.10
N GLU A 53 13.28 13.73 -14.94
CA GLU A 53 14.61 14.26 -14.61
C GLU A 53 14.57 15.06 -13.30
N GLY A 54 15.47 14.74 -12.37
CA GLY A 54 15.54 15.41 -11.06
C GLY A 54 14.47 14.95 -10.07
N VAL A 55 13.85 13.80 -10.28
CA VAL A 55 12.95 13.15 -9.30
C VAL A 55 13.63 11.91 -8.75
N ASP A 56 13.83 11.89 -7.44
CA ASP A 56 14.43 10.75 -6.75
C ASP A 56 13.36 9.99 -5.97
N LEU A 57 13.22 8.69 -6.24
CA LEU A 57 12.36 7.81 -5.45
C LEU A 57 12.96 7.62 -4.05
N SER A 58 12.15 7.83 -3.02
CA SER A 58 12.54 7.70 -1.61
C SER A 58 11.96 6.47 -0.95
N SER A 59 10.73 6.09 -1.30
CA SER A 59 10.08 4.87 -0.82
C SER A 59 8.91 4.45 -1.71
N MET A 60 8.52 3.18 -1.61
CA MET A 60 7.29 2.64 -2.21
C MET A 60 6.52 1.82 -1.18
N ALA A 61 5.21 1.76 -1.32
CA ALA A 61 4.37 0.87 -0.54
C ALA A 61 3.20 0.30 -1.33
N LEU A 62 2.72 -0.85 -0.89
CA LEU A 62 1.41 -1.40 -1.21
C LEU A 62 0.57 -1.38 0.06
N THR A 63 -0.67 -0.94 -0.05
CA THR A 63 -1.64 -0.93 1.04
C THR A 63 -2.79 -1.88 0.74
N PHE A 64 -3.37 -2.47 1.77
CA PHE A 64 -4.50 -3.37 1.63
C PHE A 64 -5.29 -3.47 2.93
N THR A 65 -6.57 -3.81 2.83
CA THR A 65 -7.40 -4.17 3.98
C THR A 65 -7.50 -5.69 4.07
N LEU A 66 -7.15 -6.25 5.22
CA LEU A 66 -7.54 -7.60 5.62
C LEU A 66 -8.88 -7.53 6.34
N ALA A 67 -9.90 -8.20 5.81
CA ALA A 67 -11.22 -8.25 6.43
C ALA A 67 -11.18 -8.87 7.84
N LYS A 68 -12.08 -8.47 8.72
CA LYS A 68 -12.32 -9.11 10.02
C LYS A 68 -12.68 -10.60 9.84
N GLY A 69 -12.17 -11.43 10.75
CA GLY A 69 -12.52 -12.84 10.86
C GLY A 69 -11.67 -13.76 9.99
N ILE A 70 -10.65 -13.22 9.33
CA ILE A 70 -9.63 -14.01 8.64
C ILE A 70 -8.86 -14.79 9.71
N SER A 71 -8.62 -16.07 9.43
CA SER A 71 -7.91 -16.97 10.30
C SER A 71 -6.99 -17.87 9.48
N ILE A 72 -5.71 -17.88 9.83
CA ILE A 72 -4.68 -18.71 9.23
C ILE A 72 -4.10 -19.58 10.34
N ASP A 73 -4.26 -20.89 10.21
CA ASP A 73 -3.64 -21.84 11.11
C ASP A 73 -2.15 -21.99 10.77
N ALA A 74 -1.29 -21.53 11.68
CA ALA A 74 0.17 -21.63 11.59
C ALA A 74 0.71 -22.83 12.42
N GLY A 75 -0.14 -23.83 12.67
CA GLY A 75 0.17 -25.10 13.34
C GLY A 75 0.22 -25.00 14.86
N SER A 76 1.05 -24.09 15.39
CA SER A 76 1.20 -23.87 16.83
C SER A 76 0.53 -22.59 17.34
N ALA A 77 0.01 -21.79 16.41
CA ALA A 77 -0.72 -20.57 16.66
C ALA A 77 -1.71 -20.36 15.52
N THR A 78 -2.78 -19.63 15.78
CA THR A 78 -3.70 -19.17 14.76
C THR A 78 -3.53 -17.66 14.60
N ILE A 79 -3.19 -17.23 13.39
CA ILE A 79 -3.10 -15.81 13.02
C ILE A 79 -4.51 -15.36 12.65
N GLN A 80 -5.03 -14.33 13.31
CA GLN A 80 -6.43 -13.89 13.17
C GLN A 80 -6.57 -12.38 13.06
N THR A 81 -7.51 -11.92 12.26
CA THR A 81 -7.96 -10.51 12.28
C THR A 81 -9.22 -10.38 13.13
N LYS A 82 -9.13 -9.76 14.31
CA LYS A 82 -10.30 -9.52 15.17
C LYS A 82 -11.16 -8.33 14.67
N GLN A 83 -10.57 -7.47 13.85
CA GLN A 83 -11.16 -6.29 13.22
C GLN A 83 -10.59 -6.16 11.80
N ASP A 84 -11.21 -5.32 10.97
CA ASP A 84 -10.61 -4.94 9.69
C ASP A 84 -9.22 -4.34 9.96
N THR A 85 -8.21 -4.88 9.32
CA THR A 85 -6.80 -4.57 9.58
C THR A 85 -6.19 -3.97 8.33
N GLN A 86 -5.67 -2.74 8.42
CA GLN A 86 -4.91 -2.12 7.34
C GLN A 86 -3.50 -2.69 7.34
N GLY A 87 -3.12 -3.34 6.24
CA GLY A 87 -1.77 -3.81 5.96
C GLY A 87 -1.04 -2.83 5.05
N ARG A 88 0.25 -2.62 5.31
CA ARG A 88 1.14 -1.83 4.46
C ARG A 88 2.47 -2.53 4.28
N ALA A 89 2.75 -2.97 3.06
CA ALA A 89 4.05 -3.51 2.67
C ALA A 89 4.87 -2.39 2.03
N SER A 90 5.98 -1.97 2.62
CA SER A 90 6.77 -0.84 2.15
C SER A 90 8.26 -1.15 2.06
N VAL A 91 8.94 -0.48 1.14
CA VAL A 91 10.38 -0.57 0.93
C VAL A 91 10.96 0.83 0.82
N ASP A 92 12.03 1.07 1.57
CA ASP A 92 12.82 2.31 1.55
C ASP A 92 14.30 1.99 1.79
N LYS A 93 15.16 3.01 1.92
CA LYS A 93 16.60 2.80 2.16
C LYS A 93 16.92 2.08 3.49
N THR A 94 16.00 2.06 4.43
CA THR A 94 16.21 1.51 5.78
C THR A 94 15.78 0.05 5.88
N GLY A 95 14.78 -0.36 5.10
CA GLY A 95 14.29 -1.73 5.17
C GLY A 95 13.09 -2.05 4.28
N LEU A 96 12.70 -3.32 4.38
CA LEU A 96 11.44 -3.86 3.88
C LEU A 96 10.53 -4.10 5.09
N TRP A 97 9.35 -3.49 5.09
CA TRP A 97 8.46 -3.45 6.24
C TRP A 97 7.06 -3.92 5.86
N PHE A 98 6.43 -4.69 6.74
CA PHE A 98 5.03 -5.05 6.71
C PHE A 98 4.40 -4.58 8.01
N ASP A 99 3.60 -3.53 7.92
CA ASP A 99 2.88 -2.90 9.03
C ASP A 99 1.42 -3.33 9.04
N PHE A 100 0.85 -3.46 10.24
CA PHE A 100 -0.55 -3.78 10.46
C PHE A 100 -1.18 -2.82 11.47
N SER A 101 -2.35 -2.27 11.15
CA SER A 101 -3.09 -1.37 12.05
C SER A 101 -4.61 -1.55 11.92
N PRO A 102 -5.33 -1.95 12.99
CA PRO A 102 -4.79 -2.54 14.23
C PRO A 102 -3.95 -3.79 13.95
N GLY A 103 -3.16 -4.27 14.92
CA GLY A 103 -2.28 -5.40 14.68
C GLY A 103 -3.03 -6.72 14.49
N VAL A 104 -2.36 -7.69 13.85
CA VAL A 104 -2.93 -9.03 13.63
C VAL A 104 -2.74 -9.87 14.88
N PHE A 105 -3.80 -10.57 15.32
CA PHE A 105 -3.75 -11.37 16.53
C PHE A 105 -3.10 -12.73 16.30
N LEU A 106 -2.31 -13.16 17.27
CA LEU A 106 -1.77 -14.50 17.38
C LEU A 106 -2.47 -15.16 18.57
N ASP A 107 -3.45 -16.00 18.25
CA ASP A 107 -4.12 -16.87 19.20
C ASP A 107 -3.22 -18.10 19.41
N VAL A 108 -2.66 -18.23 20.61
CA VAL A 108 -1.71 -19.29 20.94
C VAL A 108 -2.31 -20.15 22.05
N PRO A 109 -2.23 -21.49 21.95
CA PRO A 109 -2.80 -22.36 22.97
C PRO A 109 -2.28 -22.06 24.38
N TRP A 110 -3.14 -22.23 25.38
CA TRP A 110 -2.76 -22.21 26.79
C TRP A 110 -1.53 -23.12 27.00
N PRO A 111 -0.46 -22.70 27.69
CA PRO A 111 -0.35 -21.54 28.60
C PRO A 111 -0.04 -20.19 27.99
N ALA A 112 0.26 -20.14 26.70
CA ALA A 112 0.70 -18.91 26.10
C ALA A 112 -0.45 -17.88 26.13
N GLY A 113 -0.09 -16.63 26.37
CA GLY A 113 -1.05 -15.54 26.20
C GLY A 113 -1.08 -15.05 24.75
N ASP A 114 -2.25 -14.59 24.34
CA ASP A 114 -2.46 -13.92 23.05
C ASP A 114 -1.44 -12.81 22.82
N MET A 115 -1.02 -12.69 21.56
CA MET A 115 -0.11 -11.64 21.10
C MET A 115 -0.75 -10.87 19.94
N GLU A 116 -0.25 -9.68 19.69
CA GLU A 116 -0.64 -8.83 18.57
C GLU A 116 0.63 -8.41 17.81
N LEU A 117 0.62 -8.64 16.50
CA LEU A 117 1.69 -8.34 15.56
C LEU A 117 1.37 -7.02 14.85
N ASP A 118 2.14 -5.98 15.17
CA ASP A 118 1.97 -4.65 14.60
C ASP A 118 2.92 -4.43 13.40
N ARG A 119 4.12 -5.03 13.44
CA ARG A 119 5.12 -4.88 12.38
C ARG A 119 6.00 -6.11 12.26
N VAL A 120 6.33 -6.46 11.02
CA VAL A 120 7.37 -7.42 10.69
C VAL A 120 8.20 -6.90 9.52
N GLY A 121 9.52 -7.09 9.53
CA GLY A 121 10.34 -6.57 8.44
C GLY A 121 11.80 -6.98 8.52
N TRP A 122 12.58 -6.43 7.60
CA TRP A 122 14.01 -6.63 7.47
C TRP A 122 14.73 -5.30 7.38
N SER A 123 15.68 -5.07 8.29
CA SER A 123 16.50 -3.86 8.31
C SER A 123 17.72 -4.04 7.42
N PHE A 124 17.89 -3.16 6.44
CA PHE A 124 19.08 -3.19 5.57
C PHE A 124 20.33 -2.68 6.28
N GLU A 125 20.18 -1.77 7.23
CA GLU A 125 21.30 -1.28 8.05
C GLU A 125 21.94 -2.39 8.89
N SER A 126 21.11 -3.21 9.55
CA SER A 126 21.58 -4.27 10.44
C SER A 126 21.68 -5.65 9.77
N GLY A 127 21.04 -5.84 8.62
CA GLY A 127 20.92 -7.14 7.96
C GLY A 127 20.17 -8.16 8.82
N LYS A 128 19.17 -7.71 9.60
CA LYS A 128 18.46 -8.52 10.60
C LYS A 128 16.94 -8.34 10.51
N PRO A 129 16.18 -9.37 10.93
CA PRO A 129 14.75 -9.26 11.05
C PRO A 129 14.36 -8.31 12.19
N VAL A 130 13.25 -7.61 12.01
CA VAL A 130 12.60 -6.78 13.03
C VAL A 130 11.17 -7.28 13.19
N VAL A 131 10.80 -7.64 14.41
CA VAL A 131 9.48 -8.17 14.73
C VAL A 131 8.91 -7.42 15.92
N ASN A 132 7.86 -6.64 15.69
CA ASN A 132 7.14 -5.94 16.75
C ASN A 132 5.88 -6.72 17.14
N LEU A 133 5.98 -7.38 18.30
CA LEU A 133 4.93 -8.18 18.90
C LEU A 133 4.66 -7.66 20.31
N ARG A 134 3.40 -7.57 20.70
CA ARG A 134 3.00 -7.24 22.07
C ARG A 134 2.04 -8.27 22.63
N LYS A 135 2.13 -8.55 23.92
CA LYS A 135 1.18 -9.40 24.62
C LYS A 135 -0.12 -8.63 24.86
N THR A 136 -1.25 -9.27 24.62
CA THR A 136 -2.58 -8.64 24.76
C THR A 136 -3.55 -9.44 25.62
N GLY A 137 -3.26 -10.72 25.91
CA GLY A 137 -4.09 -11.60 26.75
C GLY A 137 -3.48 -11.98 28.10
N GLY A 138 -4.25 -12.76 28.88
CA GLY A 138 -3.76 -13.45 30.08
C GLY A 138 -2.87 -14.65 29.74
N GLY A 139 -2.15 -15.22 30.72
CA GLY A 139 -1.25 -16.37 30.50
C GLY A 139 0.23 -16.01 30.57
N MET A 140 1.10 -16.94 30.19
CA MET A 140 2.55 -16.75 30.21
C MET A 140 3.01 -15.93 28.99
N ASP A 141 4.03 -15.09 29.18
CA ASP A 141 4.58 -14.26 28.10
C ASP A 141 5.59 -15.07 27.26
N PHE A 142 5.22 -15.31 26.00
CA PHE A 142 6.06 -15.99 25.00
C PHE A 142 6.48 -15.07 23.86
N THR A 143 6.29 -13.76 23.99
CA THR A 143 6.59 -12.78 22.92
C THR A 143 8.04 -12.87 22.45
N GLY A 144 9.01 -13.08 23.36
CA GLY A 144 10.42 -13.30 22.98
C GLY A 144 10.61 -14.49 22.04
N LYS A 145 10.09 -15.67 22.41
CA LYS A 145 10.18 -16.88 21.59
C LYS A 145 9.44 -16.74 20.26
N ALA A 146 8.29 -16.08 20.26
CA ALA A 146 7.55 -15.80 19.04
C ALA A 146 8.35 -14.87 18.11
N ARG A 147 8.95 -13.80 18.65
CA ARG A 147 9.84 -12.91 17.88
C ARG A 147 11.02 -13.67 17.28
N ASP A 148 11.65 -14.56 18.03
CA ASP A 148 12.76 -15.39 17.54
C ASP A 148 12.29 -16.30 16.38
N ALA A 149 11.16 -16.99 16.54
CA ALA A 149 10.60 -17.87 15.51
C ALA A 149 10.19 -17.11 14.22
N PHE A 150 9.59 -15.92 14.36
CA PHE A 150 9.32 -15.04 13.22
C PHE A 150 10.63 -14.56 12.57
N GLY A 151 11.62 -14.20 13.39
CA GLY A 151 12.94 -13.77 12.95
C GLY A 151 13.65 -14.83 12.12
N GLU A 152 13.66 -16.08 12.57
CA GLU A 152 14.25 -17.21 11.84
C GLU A 152 13.54 -17.45 10.49
N LYS A 153 12.20 -17.39 10.47
CA LYS A 153 11.43 -17.50 9.22
C LYS A 153 11.74 -16.37 8.25
N LEU A 154 11.83 -15.13 8.72
CA LEU A 154 12.20 -13.99 7.87
C LEU A 154 13.63 -14.13 7.36
N GLN A 155 14.55 -14.58 8.20
CA GLN A 155 15.94 -14.78 7.80
C GLN A 155 16.05 -15.82 6.68
N GLY A 156 15.32 -16.94 6.79
CA GLY A 156 15.25 -17.90 5.69
C GLY A 156 14.58 -17.32 4.44
N ALA A 157 13.59 -16.43 4.58
CA ALA A 157 12.89 -15.82 3.45
C ALA A 157 13.82 -14.89 2.65
N MET A 158 14.72 -14.19 3.35
CA MET A 158 15.71 -13.34 2.72
C MET A 158 16.95 -14.11 2.23
N ALA A 159 17.16 -15.34 2.69
CA ALA A 159 18.36 -16.11 2.39
C ALA A 159 18.61 -16.26 0.88
N GLY A 160 19.85 -16.01 0.45
CA GLY A 160 20.25 -16.10 -0.95
C GLY A 160 19.79 -14.94 -1.84
N THR A 161 19.09 -13.93 -1.30
CA THR A 161 18.66 -12.74 -2.04
C THR A 161 19.59 -11.56 -1.81
N ALA A 162 19.53 -10.53 -2.68
CA ALA A 162 20.27 -9.29 -2.47
C ALA A 162 19.85 -8.55 -1.20
N VAL A 163 18.57 -8.66 -0.82
CA VAL A 163 17.96 -8.05 0.38
C VAL A 163 18.62 -8.50 1.68
N ALA A 164 19.18 -9.72 1.73
CA ALA A 164 19.88 -10.21 2.92
C ALA A 164 21.23 -9.50 3.17
N LYS A 165 21.77 -8.75 2.19
CA LYS A 165 23.06 -8.07 2.33
C LYS A 165 22.90 -6.84 3.23
N GLN A 166 23.79 -6.71 4.21
CA GLN A 166 23.89 -5.48 4.99
C GLN A 166 24.26 -4.29 4.09
N GLY A 167 23.56 -3.17 4.25
CA GLY A 167 23.71 -1.98 3.43
C GLY A 167 23.07 -2.06 2.04
N TYR A 168 22.19 -3.05 1.80
CA TYR A 168 21.42 -3.12 0.56
C TYR A 168 20.57 -1.85 0.36
N ASP A 169 20.71 -1.22 -0.81
CA ASP A 169 19.89 -0.08 -1.21
C ASP A 169 18.90 -0.55 -2.30
N PRO A 170 17.60 -0.74 -1.97
CA PRO A 170 16.61 -1.19 -2.95
C PRO A 170 16.40 -0.18 -4.07
N LEU A 171 16.70 1.10 -3.84
CA LEU A 171 16.54 2.15 -4.84
C LEU A 171 17.68 2.15 -5.86
N ALA A 172 18.81 1.53 -5.51
CA ALA A 172 19.93 1.24 -6.40
C ALA A 172 19.87 -0.15 -7.05
N ASP A 173 18.86 -0.97 -6.70
CA ASP A 173 18.68 -2.30 -7.28
C ASP A 173 18.05 -2.20 -8.68
N GLY A 174 18.85 -2.51 -9.70
CA GLY A 174 18.42 -2.55 -11.10
C GLY A 174 17.36 -3.62 -11.39
N ASP A 175 17.15 -4.60 -10.50
CA ASP A 175 16.11 -5.61 -10.61
C ASP A 175 15.39 -5.85 -9.27
N LEU A 176 14.92 -4.77 -8.62
CA LEU A 176 14.17 -4.87 -7.37
C LEU A 176 12.95 -5.81 -7.46
N ALA A 177 12.28 -5.89 -8.62
CA ALA A 177 11.16 -6.84 -8.81
C ALA A 177 11.64 -8.29 -8.73
N GLY A 178 12.71 -8.65 -9.46
CA GLY A 178 13.29 -9.97 -9.40
C GLY A 178 13.76 -10.32 -7.99
N THR A 179 14.37 -9.36 -7.30
CA THR A 179 14.79 -9.52 -5.90
C THR A 179 13.61 -9.79 -4.97
N LEU A 180 12.54 -8.99 -5.03
CA LEU A 180 11.33 -9.20 -4.21
C LEU A 180 10.60 -10.50 -4.58
N LYS A 181 10.62 -10.88 -5.86
CA LYS A 181 10.07 -12.17 -6.33
C LYS A 181 10.83 -13.35 -5.75
N ALA A 182 12.16 -13.27 -5.66
CA ALA A 182 12.97 -14.30 -5.01
C ALA A 182 12.63 -14.43 -3.51
N VAL A 183 12.43 -13.30 -2.81
CA VAL A 183 11.97 -13.30 -1.41
C VAL A 183 10.61 -13.99 -1.28
N VAL A 184 9.65 -13.65 -2.13
CA VAL A 184 8.31 -14.29 -2.11
C VAL A 184 8.40 -15.79 -2.42
N GLY A 185 9.23 -16.17 -3.40
CA GLY A 185 9.48 -17.59 -3.71
C GLY A 185 10.04 -18.36 -2.52
N ASN A 186 10.98 -17.77 -1.78
CA ASN A 186 11.50 -18.37 -0.55
C ASN A 186 10.42 -18.53 0.53
N VAL A 187 9.60 -17.50 0.77
CA VAL A 187 8.47 -17.57 1.71
C VAL A 187 7.51 -18.70 1.35
N GLN A 188 7.16 -18.84 0.07
CA GLN A 188 6.28 -19.90 -0.40
C GLN A 188 6.90 -21.29 -0.23
N GLY A 189 8.20 -21.41 -0.49
CA GLY A 189 8.96 -22.66 -0.31
C GLY A 189 9.00 -23.14 1.14
N MET A 190 8.88 -22.23 2.12
CA MET A 190 8.82 -22.60 3.54
C MET A 190 7.54 -23.31 3.94
N GLY A 191 6.45 -23.11 3.19
CA GLY A 191 5.14 -23.71 3.47
C GLY A 191 5.06 -25.23 3.24
N GLY A 192 6.17 -25.90 2.92
CA GLY A 192 6.21 -27.35 2.63
C GLY A 192 6.98 -28.22 3.62
N GLN A 193 7.72 -27.65 4.59
CA GLN A 193 8.71 -28.43 5.37
C GLN A 193 8.36 -28.72 6.83
N GLY A 194 7.21 -28.26 7.33
CA GLY A 194 6.72 -28.62 8.68
C GLY A 194 5.26 -29.04 8.62
N GLY A 195 4.98 -30.29 8.96
CA GLY A 195 3.67 -30.95 8.84
C GLY A 195 2.55 -30.39 9.73
N GLY A 196 2.18 -29.13 9.52
CA GLY A 196 0.94 -28.53 9.99
C GLY A 196 0.15 -28.08 8.77
N GLY A 197 -0.60 -29.00 8.16
CA GLY A 197 -1.54 -28.72 7.07
C GLY A 197 -2.76 -27.96 7.59
N GLY A 198 -2.53 -26.75 8.12
CA GLY A 198 -3.59 -25.82 8.48
C GLY A 198 -4.35 -25.43 7.22
N GLU A 199 -5.68 -25.56 7.24
CA GLU A 199 -6.53 -25.09 6.15
C GLU A 199 -6.44 -23.56 6.10
N MET A 200 -5.84 -23.03 5.03
CA MET A 200 -5.87 -21.59 4.77
C MET A 200 -7.30 -21.21 4.39
N LYS A 201 -8.05 -20.67 5.35
CA LYS A 201 -9.40 -20.15 5.11
C LYS A 201 -9.40 -18.76 4.46
N ALA A 202 -8.22 -18.14 4.36
CA ALA A 202 -8.02 -16.84 3.73
C ALA A 202 -7.79 -17.00 2.22
N GLY A 203 -8.66 -16.39 1.41
CA GLY A 203 -8.52 -16.34 -0.05
C GLY A 203 -8.11 -14.95 -0.55
N PRO A 204 -7.73 -14.80 -1.84
CA PRO A 204 -7.48 -13.50 -2.44
C PRO A 204 -8.64 -12.49 -2.33
N GLU A 205 -9.87 -12.97 -2.16
CA GLU A 205 -11.08 -12.16 -1.91
C GLU A 205 -11.10 -11.46 -0.54
N ASP A 206 -10.28 -11.93 0.40
CA ASP A 206 -10.18 -11.38 1.76
C ASP A 206 -9.20 -10.20 1.85
N ILE A 207 -8.39 -10.01 0.81
CA ILE A 207 -7.55 -8.85 0.60
C ILE A 207 -8.34 -7.84 -0.22
N ARG A 208 -8.64 -6.68 0.35
CA ARG A 208 -9.51 -5.63 -0.23
C ARG A 208 -8.81 -4.29 -0.25
N ASP A 209 -9.43 -3.33 -0.93
CA ASP A 209 -9.02 -1.92 -0.96
C ASP A 209 -7.52 -1.75 -1.27
N LEU A 210 -7.06 -2.47 -2.30
CA LEU A 210 -5.66 -2.44 -2.69
C LEU A 210 -5.22 -1.00 -3.03
N GLY A 211 -4.01 -0.64 -2.66
CA GLY A 211 -3.44 0.65 -3.00
C GLY A 211 -1.96 0.55 -3.23
N ALA A 212 -1.41 1.57 -3.88
CA ALA A 212 0.02 1.74 -4.04
C ALA A 212 0.39 3.17 -3.64
N GLU A 213 1.55 3.32 -3.04
CA GLU A 213 2.12 4.59 -2.62
C GLU A 213 3.55 4.68 -3.11
N ALA A 214 3.98 5.87 -3.50
CA ALA A 214 5.36 6.18 -3.80
C ALA A 214 5.70 7.56 -3.24
N THR A 215 6.80 7.67 -2.52
CA THR A 215 7.33 8.97 -2.06
C THR A 215 8.53 9.33 -2.89
N VAL A 216 8.52 10.53 -3.46
CA VAL A 216 9.62 11.08 -4.26
C VAL A 216 10.12 12.39 -3.69
N SER A 217 11.38 12.72 -3.93
CA SER A 217 11.97 14.02 -3.66
C SER A 217 12.19 14.78 -4.97
N LEU A 218 11.83 16.06 -4.97
CA LEU A 218 11.82 16.90 -6.19
C LEU A 218 13.06 17.79 -6.27
N GLY A 219 14.06 17.43 -7.08
CA GLY A 219 15.29 18.20 -7.25
C GLY A 219 15.09 19.62 -7.79
N LYS A 220 14.18 19.82 -8.77
CA LYS A 220 13.86 21.14 -9.35
C LYS A 220 12.63 21.82 -8.73
N GLY A 221 11.91 21.13 -7.84
CA GLY A 221 10.61 21.57 -7.32
C GLY A 221 9.50 21.52 -8.38
N PHE A 222 8.35 22.12 -8.07
CA PHE A 222 7.19 22.26 -8.94
C PHE A 222 6.59 23.66 -8.75
N ALA A 223 6.17 24.34 -9.81
CA ALA A 223 5.47 25.62 -9.74
C ALA A 223 4.51 25.80 -10.92
N GLN A 224 3.22 25.91 -10.65
CA GLN A 224 2.18 26.09 -11.68
C GLN A 224 0.96 26.80 -11.08
N ASP A 225 0.49 27.88 -11.72
CA ASP A 225 -0.74 28.61 -11.35
C ASP A 225 -0.89 28.90 -9.84
N GLY A 226 0.20 29.35 -9.19
CA GLY A 226 0.23 29.71 -7.77
C GLY A 226 0.43 28.52 -6.83
N LEU A 227 0.41 27.29 -7.35
CA LEU A 227 0.77 26.08 -6.65
C LEU A 227 2.28 25.86 -6.72
N ARG A 228 2.91 25.53 -5.58
CA ARG A 228 4.36 25.36 -5.50
C ARG A 228 4.77 24.22 -4.57
N ILE A 229 5.76 23.46 -5.00
CA ILE A 229 6.59 22.61 -4.15
C ILE A 229 8.04 23.07 -4.32
N ALA A 230 8.70 23.45 -3.24
CA ALA A 230 10.09 23.90 -3.32
C ALA A 230 11.04 22.76 -3.75
N PRO A 231 12.20 23.09 -4.37
CA PRO A 231 13.29 22.13 -4.56
C PRO A 231 13.65 21.40 -3.26
N GLY A 232 13.90 20.09 -3.36
CA GLY A 232 14.11 19.18 -2.23
C GLY A 232 12.82 18.73 -1.53
N GLY A 233 11.65 19.30 -1.87
CA GLY A 233 10.37 18.91 -1.28
C GLY A 233 10.03 17.45 -1.57
N ALA A 234 9.50 16.76 -0.57
CA ALA A 234 8.99 15.40 -0.70
C ALA A 234 7.53 15.40 -1.14
N LEU A 235 7.16 14.52 -2.06
CA LEU A 235 5.81 14.31 -2.56
C LEU A 235 5.47 12.83 -2.45
N THR A 236 4.44 12.49 -1.67
CA THR A 236 3.86 11.15 -1.66
C THR A 236 2.67 11.11 -2.60
N VAL A 237 2.72 10.22 -3.59
CA VAL A 237 1.62 9.91 -4.50
C VAL A 237 1.03 8.58 -4.05
N SER A 238 -0.27 8.54 -3.80
CA SER A 238 -0.99 7.30 -3.49
C SER A 238 -2.17 7.07 -4.41
N VAL A 239 -2.44 5.81 -4.75
CA VAL A 239 -3.60 5.37 -5.52
C VAL A 239 -4.44 4.45 -4.66
N ALA A 240 -5.74 4.71 -4.61
CA ALA A 240 -6.70 3.89 -3.89
C ALA A 240 -7.59 3.12 -4.86
N SER A 241 -7.69 1.82 -4.66
CA SER A 241 -8.58 0.92 -5.37
C SER A 241 -9.73 0.45 -4.50
N LYS A 242 -10.81 -0.04 -5.14
CA LYS A 242 -11.82 -0.90 -4.52
C LYS A 242 -11.69 -2.37 -4.97
N SER A 243 -10.58 -2.73 -5.58
CA SER A 243 -10.31 -4.09 -6.04
C SER A 243 -9.98 -4.99 -4.87
N THR A 244 -10.27 -6.27 -5.08
CA THR A 244 -9.83 -7.37 -4.23
C THR A 244 -8.57 -8.01 -4.81
N GLY A 245 -7.84 -8.77 -3.99
CA GLY A 245 -6.74 -9.61 -4.47
C GLY A 245 -7.22 -10.59 -5.56
N LYS A 246 -8.47 -11.04 -5.49
CA LYS A 246 -9.09 -11.90 -6.52
C LYS A 246 -9.23 -11.18 -7.86
N ASP A 247 -9.69 -9.93 -7.88
CA ASP A 247 -9.86 -9.17 -9.13
C ASP A 247 -8.52 -9.02 -9.86
N ILE A 248 -7.46 -8.68 -9.12
CA ILE A 248 -6.10 -8.56 -9.66
C ILE A 248 -5.58 -9.93 -10.13
N ALA A 249 -5.83 -10.99 -9.36
CA ALA A 249 -5.40 -12.35 -9.71
C ALA A 249 -6.07 -12.91 -10.97
N GLN A 250 -7.29 -12.45 -11.29
CA GLN A 250 -8.01 -12.82 -12.52
C GLN A 250 -7.56 -12.00 -13.73
N ALA A 251 -7.13 -10.75 -13.52
CA ALA A 251 -6.76 -9.85 -14.60
C ALA A 251 -5.31 -9.99 -15.09
N LYS A 252 -4.46 -10.71 -14.34
CA LYS A 252 -3.02 -10.82 -14.61
C LYS A 252 -2.67 -11.29 -16.04
N ASP A 253 -3.48 -12.19 -16.61
CA ASP A 253 -3.23 -12.78 -17.93
C ASP A 253 -3.83 -11.94 -19.07
N GLY A 254 -4.65 -10.93 -18.74
CA GLY A 254 -5.31 -10.03 -19.70
C GLY A 254 -4.47 -8.81 -20.12
N GLY A 255 -3.22 -8.71 -19.65
CA GLY A 255 -2.32 -7.60 -19.95
C GLY A 255 -2.64 -6.30 -19.19
N ALA A 256 -1.95 -5.22 -19.55
CA ALA A 256 -2.00 -3.95 -18.81
C ALA A 256 -3.40 -3.32 -18.72
N GLN A 257 -4.22 -3.46 -19.76
CA GLN A 257 -5.57 -2.91 -19.78
C GLN A 257 -6.51 -3.66 -18.82
N ALA A 258 -6.50 -5.00 -18.84
CA ALA A 258 -7.30 -5.79 -17.91
C ALA A 258 -6.88 -5.52 -16.46
N MET A 259 -5.58 -5.38 -16.21
CA MET A 259 -5.04 -4.99 -14.91
C MET A 259 -5.52 -3.61 -14.47
N ALA A 260 -5.54 -2.62 -15.36
CA ALA A 260 -6.04 -1.27 -15.06
C ALA A 260 -7.55 -1.27 -14.74
N GLU A 261 -8.34 -2.06 -15.47
CA GLU A 261 -9.77 -2.22 -15.22
C GLU A 261 -10.06 -2.93 -13.90
N ALA A 262 -9.36 -4.03 -13.63
CA ALA A 262 -9.48 -4.78 -12.38
C ALA A 262 -8.95 -4.00 -11.17
N ALA A 263 -7.92 -3.16 -11.38
CA ALA A 263 -7.42 -2.25 -10.37
C ALA A 263 -8.44 -1.18 -9.98
N ASN A 264 -9.60 -1.03 -10.66
CA ASN A 264 -10.76 -0.24 -10.23
C ASN A 264 -10.40 1.02 -9.41
N LEU A 265 -9.49 1.83 -9.97
CA LEU A 265 -8.91 2.95 -9.23
C LEU A 265 -9.99 4.00 -9.01
N THR A 266 -10.08 4.44 -7.76
CA THR A 266 -11.12 5.39 -7.33
C THR A 266 -10.57 6.79 -7.10
N ARG A 267 -9.30 6.89 -6.72
CA ARG A 267 -8.69 8.14 -6.28
C ARG A 267 -7.17 8.09 -6.42
N ILE A 268 -6.59 9.23 -6.79
CA ILE A 268 -5.18 9.54 -6.57
C ILE A 268 -5.12 10.58 -5.45
N SER A 269 -4.18 10.44 -4.53
CA SER A 269 -3.88 11.49 -3.56
C SER A 269 -2.43 11.92 -3.66
N PHE A 270 -2.20 13.22 -3.53
CA PHE A 270 -0.91 13.85 -3.41
C PHE A 270 -0.80 14.38 -1.98
N ALA A 271 0.20 13.94 -1.24
CA ALA A 271 0.48 14.39 0.12
C ALA A 271 1.89 14.96 0.21
N SER A 272 2.02 16.14 0.82
CA SER A 272 3.31 16.80 1.00
C SER A 272 3.18 17.98 1.97
N ASP A 273 4.13 18.08 2.91
CA ASP A 273 4.25 19.26 3.79
C ASP A 273 4.88 20.47 3.08
N ALA A 274 5.45 20.26 1.89
CA ALA A 274 6.06 21.30 1.07
C ALA A 274 5.10 21.90 0.04
N PHE A 275 3.85 21.43 0.00
CA PHE A 275 2.84 21.84 -0.97
C PHE A 275 2.19 23.16 -0.55
N GLN A 276 2.51 24.24 -1.26
CA GLN A 276 2.10 25.58 -0.90
C GLN A 276 1.28 26.24 -2.00
N VAL A 277 0.30 27.04 -1.61
CA VAL A 277 -0.23 28.10 -2.46
C VAL A 277 0.55 29.36 -2.13
N VAL A 278 1.10 30.02 -3.14
CA VAL A 278 1.90 31.24 -2.99
C VAL A 278 1.26 32.41 -3.73
N ASP A 279 1.40 33.61 -3.17
CA ASP A 279 0.95 34.84 -3.80
C ASP A 279 1.89 35.33 -4.93
N ALA A 280 1.55 36.47 -5.53
CA ALA A 280 2.34 37.07 -6.60
C ALA A 280 3.78 37.45 -6.20
N ALA A 281 4.07 37.60 -4.90
CA ALA A 281 5.40 37.87 -4.35
C ALA A 281 6.14 36.58 -3.95
N GLY A 282 5.49 35.41 -4.07
CA GLY A 282 6.04 34.11 -3.70
C GLY A 282 5.88 33.78 -2.22
N ALA A 283 5.12 34.57 -1.45
CA ALA A 283 4.87 34.29 -0.04
C ALA A 283 3.78 33.22 0.11
N PRO A 284 3.95 32.22 1.00
CA PRO A 284 2.96 31.17 1.20
C PRO A 284 1.71 31.72 1.87
N VAL A 285 0.54 31.47 1.27
CA VAL A 285 -0.78 31.84 1.82
C VAL A 285 -1.54 30.64 2.37
N ALA A 286 -1.18 29.43 1.98
CA ALA A 286 -1.68 28.17 2.53
C ALA A 286 -0.71 27.02 2.28
N THR A 287 -0.77 25.99 3.13
CA THR A 287 -0.11 24.70 2.90
C THR A 287 -1.19 23.64 2.68
N LEU A 288 -1.15 22.93 1.55
CA LEU A 288 -2.12 21.89 1.20
C LEU A 288 -1.50 20.51 1.48
N SER A 289 -1.62 20.03 2.72
CA SER A 289 -0.99 18.77 3.14
C SER A 289 -1.49 17.58 2.33
N ARG A 290 -2.73 17.62 1.82
CA ARG A 290 -3.30 16.57 0.98
C ARG A 290 -4.30 17.09 -0.04
N ILE A 291 -4.14 16.65 -1.28
CA ILE A 291 -5.07 16.88 -2.38
C ILE A 291 -5.39 15.53 -3.01
N SER A 292 -6.63 15.35 -3.46
CA SER A 292 -7.01 14.17 -4.22
C SER A 292 -7.68 14.48 -5.55
N VAL A 293 -7.51 13.55 -6.48
CA VAL A 293 -8.15 13.54 -7.79
C VAL A 293 -9.03 12.30 -7.88
N GLY A 294 -10.34 12.53 -7.98
CA GLY A 294 -11.32 11.47 -8.22
C GLY A 294 -11.48 11.14 -9.70
N ARG A 295 -12.23 10.07 -10.01
CA ARG A 295 -12.60 9.74 -11.40
C ARG A 295 -13.25 10.95 -12.09
N GLY A 296 -12.90 11.18 -13.36
CA GLY A 296 -13.34 12.34 -14.13
C GLY A 296 -12.55 13.63 -13.87
N GLY A 297 -11.41 13.55 -13.16
CA GLY A 297 -10.48 14.66 -12.98
C GLY A 297 -10.90 15.68 -11.91
N LYS A 298 -11.89 15.36 -11.07
CA LYS A 298 -12.34 16.25 -9.99
C LYS A 298 -11.27 16.34 -8.91
N VAL A 299 -10.76 17.56 -8.70
CA VAL A 299 -9.80 17.88 -7.62
C VAL A 299 -10.54 18.19 -6.33
N SER A 300 -10.03 17.69 -5.21
CA SER A 300 -10.50 17.99 -3.86
C SER A 300 -9.31 18.30 -2.95
N ILE A 301 -9.44 19.33 -2.10
CA ILE A 301 -8.46 19.61 -1.05
C ILE A 301 -8.90 18.85 0.19
N ASP A 302 -8.14 17.82 0.57
CA ASP A 302 -8.49 16.98 1.72
C ASP A 302 -8.02 17.63 3.03
N GLU A 303 -6.83 18.23 3.01
CA GLU A 303 -6.22 18.84 4.19
C GLU A 303 -5.48 20.13 3.82
N VAL A 304 -5.74 21.19 4.59
CA VAL A 304 -5.17 22.52 4.39
C VAL A 304 -4.89 23.19 5.73
N SER A 305 -3.77 23.89 5.81
CA SER A 305 -3.44 24.81 6.90
C SER A 305 -3.19 26.22 6.38
N PHE A 306 -3.58 27.20 7.17
CA PHE A 306 -3.40 28.62 6.88
C PHE A 306 -2.42 29.21 7.91
N PRO A 307 -1.51 30.12 7.52
CA PRO A 307 -0.51 30.70 8.42
C PRO A 307 -1.11 31.28 9.71
N ASP A 308 -2.26 31.97 9.59
CA ASP A 308 -2.92 32.64 10.72
C ASP A 308 -4.03 31.78 11.37
N GLY A 309 -4.20 30.53 10.94
CA GLY A 309 -5.25 29.61 11.42
C GLY A 309 -6.69 30.03 11.06
N ASN A 310 -6.91 31.21 10.48
CA ASN A 310 -8.24 31.69 10.10
C ASN A 310 -8.65 31.18 8.72
N ALA A 311 -9.54 30.19 8.68
CA ALA A 311 -10.00 29.59 7.42
C ALA A 311 -10.73 30.58 6.50
N GLY A 312 -11.52 31.52 7.04
CA GLY A 312 -12.28 32.48 6.23
C GLY A 312 -11.38 33.45 5.47
N ALA A 313 -10.43 34.06 6.18
CA ALA A 313 -9.41 34.91 5.57
C ALA A 313 -8.43 34.09 4.70
N GLY A 314 -8.13 32.87 5.11
CA GLY A 314 -7.25 31.94 4.39
C GLY A 314 -7.77 31.61 2.99
N TRP A 315 -9.04 31.23 2.85
CA TRP A 315 -9.62 30.95 1.54
C TRP A 315 -9.69 32.18 0.64
N GLN A 316 -9.90 33.37 1.21
CA GLN A 316 -9.83 34.62 0.45
C GLN A 316 -8.41 34.91 -0.06
N ALA A 317 -7.39 34.71 0.77
CA ALA A 317 -6.00 34.88 0.39
C ALA A 317 -5.58 33.89 -0.70
N VAL A 318 -5.99 32.62 -0.57
CA VAL A 318 -5.75 31.58 -1.58
C VAL A 318 -6.42 31.92 -2.90
N ALA A 319 -7.71 32.25 -2.89
CA ALA A 319 -8.44 32.63 -4.10
C ALA A 319 -7.74 33.80 -4.83
N LYS A 320 -7.37 34.84 -4.08
CA LYS A 320 -6.63 36.00 -4.62
C LYS A 320 -5.28 35.61 -5.21
N ALA A 321 -4.53 34.72 -4.55
CA ALA A 321 -3.24 34.25 -5.03
C ALA A 321 -3.37 33.47 -6.35
N LEU A 322 -4.37 32.61 -6.47
CA LEU A 322 -4.64 31.85 -7.69
C LEU A 322 -5.09 32.75 -8.84
N ASP A 323 -5.95 33.74 -8.58
CA ASP A 323 -6.35 34.73 -9.59
C ASP A 323 -5.17 35.54 -10.12
N GLN A 324 -4.27 35.96 -9.21
CA GLN A 324 -3.05 36.67 -9.58
C GLN A 324 -2.09 35.81 -10.41
N ALA A 325 -2.00 34.51 -10.09
CA ALA A 325 -1.17 33.58 -10.85
C ALA A 325 -1.74 33.33 -12.26
N ALA A 326 -3.05 33.11 -12.38
CA ALA A 326 -3.73 32.92 -13.67
C ALA A 326 -3.59 34.14 -14.59
N ALA A 327 -3.69 35.35 -14.02
CA ALA A 327 -3.49 36.60 -14.77
C ALA A 327 -2.06 36.74 -15.34
N LYS A 328 -1.04 36.19 -14.64
CA LYS A 328 0.35 36.19 -15.10
C LYS A 328 0.63 35.12 -16.16
N SER A 329 -0.02 33.96 -16.07
CA SER A 329 0.20 32.84 -17.00
C SER A 329 -0.56 32.99 -18.34
N GLY A 330 -1.36 34.04 -18.50
CA GLY A 330 -2.17 34.26 -19.71
C GLY A 330 -3.32 33.25 -19.85
N GLY A 331 -3.59 32.47 -18.80
CA GLY A 331 -4.70 31.53 -18.75
C GLY A 331 -6.04 32.26 -18.74
N ALA A 332 -7.04 31.65 -19.38
CA ALA A 332 -8.41 32.14 -19.25
C ALA A 332 -8.81 32.05 -17.76
N VAL A 333 -8.96 33.20 -17.12
CA VAL A 333 -9.57 33.32 -15.78
C VAL A 333 -11.00 32.81 -15.92
N LYS A 334 -11.22 31.51 -15.73
CA LYS A 334 -12.54 30.87 -15.79
C LYS A 334 -13.32 31.23 -14.52
N GLY A 335 -13.68 32.51 -14.41
CA GLY A 335 -14.34 33.09 -13.23
C GLY A 335 -13.37 33.20 -12.06
N GLY A 336 -13.16 34.42 -11.55
CA GLY A 336 -12.26 34.65 -10.41
C GLY A 336 -12.55 33.64 -9.30
N ALA A 337 -11.49 33.03 -8.79
CA ALA A 337 -11.56 31.99 -7.78
C ALA A 337 -12.50 32.48 -6.66
N GLN A 338 -13.61 31.78 -6.47
CA GLN A 338 -14.48 32.14 -5.35
C GLN A 338 -13.70 31.87 -4.05
N PRO A 339 -13.83 32.72 -3.03
CA PRO A 339 -13.19 32.54 -1.73
C PRO A 339 -13.88 31.45 -0.90
N THR A 340 -14.15 30.32 -1.55
CA THR A 340 -14.75 29.11 -1.01
C THR A 340 -13.85 27.94 -1.38
N LYS A 341 -13.86 26.89 -0.57
CA LYS A 341 -13.10 25.66 -0.85
C LYS A 341 -13.37 25.13 -2.27
N ALA A 342 -14.63 25.06 -2.68
CA ALA A 342 -15.01 24.57 -4.01
C ALA A 342 -14.52 25.47 -5.15
N GLY A 343 -14.51 26.80 -4.96
CA GLY A 343 -13.96 27.74 -5.94
C GLY A 343 -12.46 27.56 -6.12
N VAL A 344 -11.74 27.37 -5.02
CA VAL A 344 -10.29 27.11 -5.02
C VAL A 344 -9.96 25.74 -5.64
N GLU A 345 -10.73 24.69 -5.33
CA GLU A 345 -10.57 23.36 -5.94
C GLU A 345 -10.71 23.41 -7.47
N ALA A 346 -11.68 24.18 -7.97
CA ALA A 346 -11.85 24.41 -9.41
C ALA A 346 -10.65 25.16 -10.01
N ALA A 347 -10.15 26.20 -9.33
CA ALA A 347 -9.01 26.98 -9.80
C ALA A 347 -7.69 26.18 -9.80
N LEU A 348 -7.49 25.29 -8.83
CA LEU A 348 -6.32 24.41 -8.75
C LEU A 348 -6.35 23.25 -9.75
N SER A 349 -7.48 23.03 -10.42
CA SER A 349 -7.66 21.83 -11.25
C SER A 349 -6.61 21.71 -12.35
N THR A 350 -6.24 22.81 -13.01
CA THR A 350 -5.19 22.82 -14.04
C THR A 350 -3.81 22.47 -13.46
N ALA A 351 -3.39 23.12 -12.38
CA ALA A 351 -2.09 22.86 -11.76
C ALA A 351 -1.97 21.43 -11.23
N VAL A 352 -3.04 20.89 -10.63
CA VAL A 352 -3.06 19.50 -10.13
C VAL A 352 -3.11 18.49 -11.28
N GLN A 353 -3.76 18.80 -12.40
CA GLN A 353 -3.72 17.97 -13.59
C GLN A 353 -2.32 17.97 -14.24
N GLU A 354 -1.62 19.10 -14.23
CA GLU A 354 -0.23 19.18 -14.71
C GLU A 354 0.73 18.42 -13.79
N LEU A 355 0.53 18.54 -12.47
CA LEU A 355 1.23 17.73 -11.47
C LEU A 355 1.01 16.24 -11.76
N LEU A 356 -0.26 15.84 -11.97
CA LEU A 356 -0.61 14.46 -12.31
C LEU A 356 0.06 14.03 -13.62
N GLY A 357 0.08 14.88 -14.65
CA GLY A 357 0.75 14.62 -15.91
C GLY A 357 2.25 14.38 -15.73
N THR A 358 2.91 15.27 -14.99
CA THR A 358 4.36 15.22 -14.72
C THR A 358 4.76 13.97 -13.94
N TYR A 359 3.98 13.62 -12.92
CA TYR A 359 4.30 12.53 -11.99
C TYR A 359 3.48 11.25 -12.25
N ALA A 360 2.82 11.14 -13.40
CA ALA A 360 1.99 9.99 -13.76
C ALA A 360 2.75 8.65 -13.74
N THR A 361 4.06 8.68 -13.99
CA THR A 361 4.92 7.49 -14.09
C THR A 361 5.57 7.10 -12.77
N VAL A 362 5.37 7.88 -11.70
CA VAL A 362 6.00 7.63 -10.39
C VAL A 362 5.51 6.34 -9.75
N ILE A 363 4.25 5.95 -10.00
CA ILE A 363 3.73 4.64 -9.60
C ILE A 363 3.89 3.69 -10.78
N PRO A 364 4.83 2.72 -10.72
CA PRO A 364 5.12 1.86 -11.85
C PRO A 364 3.91 1.01 -12.23
N GLY A 365 3.63 0.91 -13.54
CA GLY A 365 2.59 0.03 -14.06
C GLY A 365 1.17 0.60 -14.02
N VAL A 366 0.98 1.85 -13.59
CA VAL A 366 -0.33 2.52 -13.61
C VAL A 366 -0.31 3.70 -14.58
N ASP A 367 -1.14 3.66 -15.63
CA ASP A 367 -1.38 4.83 -16.47
C ASP A 367 -2.40 5.77 -15.80
N LEU A 368 -1.89 6.66 -14.96
CA LEU A 368 -2.71 7.62 -14.23
C LEU A 368 -3.38 8.66 -15.15
N ARG A 369 -2.83 8.91 -16.35
CA ARG A 369 -3.36 9.89 -17.31
C ARG A 369 -4.65 9.39 -17.95
N GLY A 370 -4.64 8.16 -18.45
CA GLY A 370 -5.81 7.52 -19.07
C GLY A 370 -6.97 7.32 -18.09
N ILE A 371 -6.67 6.97 -16.83
CA ILE A 371 -7.68 6.62 -15.83
C ILE A 371 -8.38 7.85 -15.24
N PHE A 372 -7.63 8.96 -15.05
CA PHE A 372 -8.15 10.16 -14.40
C PHE A 372 -8.42 11.32 -15.37
N GLY A 373 -8.19 11.13 -16.67
CA GLY A 373 -8.52 12.08 -17.72
C GLY A 373 -7.52 13.24 -17.89
N ALA A 374 -6.33 13.13 -17.30
CA ALA A 374 -5.25 14.10 -17.50
C ALA A 374 -4.61 13.89 -18.88
N GLY A 375 -5.16 14.55 -19.90
CA GLY A 375 -4.68 14.43 -21.28
C GLY A 375 -5.67 14.87 -22.36
N LYS A 376 -6.88 15.31 -22.00
CA LYS A 376 -7.79 16.02 -22.90
C LYS A 376 -7.85 17.49 -22.50
N GLY A 377 -6.77 18.22 -22.76
CA GLY A 377 -6.65 19.66 -22.59
C GLY A 377 -5.99 20.26 -23.81
#